data_AF-A0AAU3G8J3-F1
#
_entry.id   AF-A0AAU3G8J3-F1
#
_cell.length_a   1.000
_cell.length_b   1.000
_cell.length_c   1.000
_cell.angle_alpha   90.00
_cell.angle_beta   90.00
_cell.angle_gamma   90.00
#
_symmetry.space_group_name_H-M   'P 1'
#
loop_
_entity.id
_entity.type
_entity.pdbx_description
1 polymer ?
#
loop_
_entity_poly.entity_id
_entity_poly.type
_entity_poly.pdbx_seq_one_letter_code
_entity_poly.pdbx_strand_id
1 'polypeptide(L)' 'MSGEPAFHGVTWYAACNNGSCVEVAYDDGWIGVRDGKDDGSPILVYSGTEWESFIEAAKEGRFDLDRLVTDSR' A
#
# COMPACT_ATOMS: atom_id res chain seq x y z
N MET A 1 -1.15 5.85 -22.89
CA MET A 1 -0.82 4.62 -22.15
C MET A 1 0.50 4.88 -21.46
N SER A 2 0.48 5.61 -20.35
CA SER A 2 1.67 5.65 -19.48
C SER A 2 1.79 4.24 -18.91
N GLY A 3 2.95 3.60 -19.10
CA GLY A 3 3.23 2.31 -18.48
C GLY A 3 3.16 2.41 -16.97
N GLU A 4 3.05 1.27 -16.30
CA GLU A 4 3.13 1.24 -14.83
C GLU A 4 4.40 1.96 -14.37
N PRO A 5 4.32 2.77 -13.30
CA PRO A 5 5.46 3.51 -12.76
C PRO A 5 6.56 2.57 -12.27
N ALA A 6 7.81 2.97 -12.50
CA ALA A 6 8.97 2.23 -12.01
C ALA A 6 9.38 2.63 -10.58
N PHE A 7 8.83 3.72 -10.03
CA PHE A 7 9.18 4.28 -8.71
C PHE A 7 10.69 4.52 -8.54
N HIS A 8 11.37 4.93 -9.62
CA HIS A 8 12.79 5.26 -9.60
C HIS A 8 13.00 6.70 -9.15
N GLY A 9 13.85 6.92 -8.14
CA GLY A 9 14.20 8.27 -7.67
C GLY A 9 13.09 8.99 -6.89
N VAL A 10 12.02 8.28 -6.53
CA VAL A 10 10.95 8.79 -5.68
C VAL A 10 11.32 8.73 -4.21
N THR A 11 10.65 9.51 -3.38
CA THR A 11 10.79 9.44 -1.92
C THR A 11 9.83 8.39 -1.36
N TRP A 12 10.38 7.44 -0.62
CA TRP A 12 9.61 6.45 0.14
C TRP A 12 9.39 6.94 1.57
N TYR A 13 8.15 6.86 2.05
CA TYR A 13 7.77 7.17 3.42
C TYR A 13 7.54 5.87 4.19
N ALA A 14 8.31 5.65 5.25
CA ALA A 14 8.25 4.44 6.06
C ALA A 14 7.43 4.64 7.34
N ALA A 15 6.59 3.65 7.65
CA ALA A 15 5.97 3.50 8.96
C ALA A 15 6.34 2.12 9.54
N CYS A 16 6.96 2.12 10.72
CA CYS A 16 7.47 0.91 11.35
C CYS A 16 6.86 0.68 12.74
N ASN A 17 6.53 -0.56 13.04
CA ASN A 17 6.10 -1.00 14.36
C ASN A 17 6.59 -2.43 14.64
N ASN A 18 7.25 -2.66 15.78
CA ASN A 18 7.74 -3.97 16.22
C ASN A 18 8.50 -4.77 15.15
N GLY A 19 9.41 -4.13 14.42
CA GLY A 19 10.21 -4.78 13.38
C GLY A 19 9.46 -5.06 12.07
N SER A 20 8.19 -4.64 11.96
CA SER A 20 7.46 -4.59 10.70
C SER A 20 7.42 -3.17 10.15
N CYS A 21 7.80 -2.99 8.88
CA CYS A 21 7.82 -1.70 8.22
C CYS A 21 7.05 -1.78 6.91
N VAL A 22 6.24 -0.77 6.64
CA VAL A 22 5.60 -0.57 5.34
C VAL A 22 6.12 0.74 4.79
N GLU A 23 6.47 0.74 3.51
CA GLU A 23 6.86 1.94 2.79
C GLU A 23 5.85 2.27 1.69
N VAL A 24 5.59 3.57 1.52
CA VAL A 24 4.67 4.09 0.51
C VAL A 24 5.35 5.22 -0.27
N ALA A 25 5.19 5.22 -1.59
CA ALA A 25 5.67 6.29 -2.47
C ALA A 25 4.58 6.70 -3.47
N TYR A 26 4.65 7.95 -3.92
CA TYR A 26 3.82 8.50 -4.98
C TYR A 26 4.65 8.76 -6.24
N ASP A 27 4.12 8.38 -7.39
CA ASP A 27 4.73 8.63 -8.71
C ASP A 27 3.62 8.87 -9.75
N ASP A 28 3.49 10.10 -10.24
CA ASP A 28 2.56 10.51 -11.31
C ASP A 28 1.13 9.91 -11.23
N GLY A 29 0.49 10.05 -10.08
CA GLY A 29 -0.88 9.57 -9.86
C GLY A 29 -0.98 8.12 -9.37
N TRP A 30 0.14 7.42 -9.27
CA TRP A 30 0.23 6.07 -8.76
C TRP A 30 0.83 6.03 -7.35
N ILE A 31 0.46 4.99 -6.62
CA ILE A 31 0.93 4.70 -5.28
C ILE A 31 1.63 3.35 -5.30
N GLY A 32 2.89 3.35 -4.88
CA GLY A 32 3.69 2.15 -4.66
C GLY A 32 3.69 1.79 -3.18
N VAL A 33 3.50 0.52 -2.87
CA VAL A 33 3.56 -0.01 -1.49
C VAL A 33 4.49 -1.21 -1.46
N ARG A 34 5.43 -1.25 -0.51
CA ARG A 34 6.36 -2.38 -0.33
C ARG A 34 6.64 -2.67 1.14
N ASP A 35 7.15 -3.88 1.43
CA ASP A 35 7.70 -4.20 2.76
C ASP A 35 9.01 -3.42 2.93
N GLY A 36 9.04 -2.54 3.94
CA GLY A 36 10.16 -1.64 4.21
C GLY A 36 11.35 -2.32 4.91
N LYS A 37 11.28 -3.62 5.18
CA LYS A 37 12.41 -4.39 5.72
C LYS A 37 13.44 -4.73 4.65
N ASP A 38 13.04 -4.73 3.38
CA ASP A 38 13.87 -5.13 2.25
C ASP A 38 13.64 -4.19 1.06
N ASP A 39 14.68 -3.44 0.70
CA ASP A 39 14.68 -2.48 -0.41
C ASP A 39 14.39 -3.12 -1.79
N GLY A 40 14.56 -4.45 -1.91
CA GLY A 40 14.26 -5.22 -3.12
C GLY A 40 12.85 -5.81 -3.16
N SER A 41 12.00 -5.51 -2.17
CA SER A 41 10.65 -6.07 -2.09
C SER A 41 9.81 -5.73 -3.32
N PRO A 42 8.95 -6.65 -3.80
CA PRO A 42 7.97 -6.36 -4.84
C PRO A 42 7.12 -5.14 -4.46
N ILE A 43 6.90 -4.26 -5.45
CA ILE A 43 6.05 -3.09 -5.28
C ILE A 43 4.64 -3.44 -5.71
N LEU A 44 3.68 -3.28 -4.80
CA LEU A 44 2.26 -3.28 -5.13
C LEU A 44 1.90 -1.88 -5.65
N VAL A 45 1.25 -1.83 -6.81
CA VAL A 45 0.94 -0.58 -7.51
C VAL A 45 -0.57 -0.35 -7.51
N TYR A 46 -0.98 0.84 -7.11
CA TYR A 46 -2.37 1.28 -7.08
C TYR A 46 -2.51 2.63 -7.77
N SER A 47 -3.65 2.89 -8.39
CA SER A 47 -4.02 4.26 -8.73
C SER A 47 -4.31 5.07 -7.46
N GLY A 48 -4.24 6.40 -7.54
CA GLY A 48 -4.61 7.28 -6.42
C GLY A 48 -6.02 7.01 -5.88
N THR A 49 -6.99 6.75 -6.76
CA THR A 49 -8.39 6.48 -6.35
C THR A 49 -8.56 5.13 -5.66
N GLU A 50 -7.84 4.10 -6.10
CA GLU A 50 -7.83 2.80 -5.41
C GLU A 50 -7.19 2.93 -4.03
N TRP A 51 -6.12 3.71 -3.92
CA TRP A 51 -5.45 3.96 -2.64
C TRP A 51 -6.36 4.70 -1.65
N GLU A 52 -7.04 5.76 -2.10
CA GLU A 52 -8.03 6.49 -1.28
C GLU A 52 -9.12 5.54 -0.77
N SER A 53 -9.71 4.74 -1.66
CA SER A 53 -10.74 3.75 -1.32
C SER A 53 -10.23 2.71 -0.33
N PHE A 54 -8.99 2.24 -0.50
CA PHE A 54 -8.36 1.30 0.41
C PHE A 54 -8.19 1.90 1.82
N ILE A 55 -7.71 3.14 1.92
CA ILE A 55 -7.50 3.81 3.21
C ILE A 55 -8.84 4.04 3.94
N GLU A 56 -9.89 4.45 3.23
CA GLU A 56 -11.23 4.58 3.82
C GLU A 56 -11.73 3.24 4.35
N ALA A 57 -11.69 2.18 3.54
CA ALA A 57 -12.10 0.84 3.95
C ALA A 57 -11.27 0.29 5.13
N ALA A 58 -9.96 0.55 5.16
CA ALA A 58 -9.09 0.15 6.26
C ALA A 58 -9.45 0.88 7.57
N LYS A 59 -9.73 2.19 7.51
CA LYS A 59 -10.18 2.97 8.68
C LYS A 59 -11.53 2.51 9.21
N GLU A 60 -12.40 2.01 8.32
CA GLU A 60 -13.69 1.39 8.68
C GLU A 60 -13.55 -0.04 9.25
N GLY A 61 -12.32 -0.58 9.34
CA GLY A 61 -12.07 -1.94 9.83
C GLY A 61 -12.53 -3.03 8.86
N ARG A 62 -12.74 -2.71 7.57
CA ARG A 62 -13.25 -3.69 6.58
C ARG A 62 -12.29 -4.85 6.30
N PHE A 63 -11.01 -4.68 6.65
CA PHE A 63 -9.97 -5.69 6.45
C PHE A 63 -9.50 -6.33 7.76
N ASP A 64 -10.19 -6.06 8.88
CA ASP A 64 -9.91 -6.74 10.14
C ASP A 64 -10.25 -8.23 10.00
N LEU A 65 -9.36 -9.09 10.49
CA LEU A 65 -9.45 -10.55 10.24
C LEU A 65 -10.75 -11.16 10.77
N ASP A 66 -11.23 -10.70 11.92
CA ASP A 66 -12.49 -11.13 12.51
C ASP A 66 -13.70 -10.75 11.65
N ARG A 67 -13.67 -9.55 11.06
CA ARG A 67 -14.70 -9.09 10.13
C ARG A 67 -14.67 -9.84 8.81
N LEU A 68 -13.49 -10.07 8.22
CA LEU A 68 -13.35 -10.84 6.98
C LEU A 68 -13.85 -12.29 7.12
N VAL A 69 -13.59 -12.91 8.27
CA VAL A 69 -14.13 -14.25 8.58
C VAL A 69 -15.65 -14.21 8.71
N THR A 70 -16.22 -13.15 9.29
CA THR A 70 -17.67 -13.03 9.50
C THR A 70 -18.43 -12.78 8.19
N ASP A 71 -17.90 -11.91 7.31
CA ASP A 71 -18.53 -11.59 6.01
C ASP A 71 -18.37 -12.73 4.97
N SER A 72 -17.56 -13.75 5.28
CA SER A 72 -17.34 -14.93 4.42
C SER A 72 -18.29 -16.11 4.69
N ARG A 73 -19.22 -15.97 5.65
CA ARG A 73 -20.27 -16.95 5.98
C ARG A 73 -21.62 -16.58 5.38
#